data_AF-A0A7I0NT81-F1
#
_entry.id   AF-A0A7I0NT81-F1
#
_cell.length_a   1.000
_cell.length_b   1.000
_cell.length_c   1.000
_cell.angle_alpha   90.00
_cell.angle_beta   90.00
_cell.angle_gamma   90.00
#
_symmetry.space_group_name_H-M   'P 1'
#
loop_
_entity.id
_entity.type
_entity.pdbx_description
1 polymer ?
#
loop_
_entity_poly.entity_id
_entity_poly.type
_entity_poly.pdbx_seq_one_letter_code
_entity_poly.pdbx_strand_id
1 'polypeptide(L)'
;MSVQLQAGLISAGVSTLILVLGELFLRQRARQEKKQGIQATYQKYTEPLALSSMDLFWRLREVFDTSGAGFYLQGQVHRTKFEHYKALSTLYRLAVVLGWIRALRRELFFLPGASKKTLKRLDDALHAFTSAFAEGGHVEVRRVASLMSLWSISASPSTEVVTQAGIRIDREQRRFLHEAQVADANQLSDDDQLRLCQTVADMLADVIECPRIAEGIVEETRHRAISCLAVREAWIYRDWQAAIGDLVLRDAQMGQRQFEVIGYKQFEAMGSNGEEEDRLWLRRLNTVIDDLDIGGDRTRDARIDQLGEIYMATARIIEALHNDDAARSRISPATMRAVEEALASSMAS
;
A
#
# COMPACT_ATOMS: atom_id res chain seq x y z
N MET A 1 20.61 -69.02 -20.80
CA MET A 1 19.46 -68.11 -20.81
C MET A 1 18.86 -68.16 -22.20
N SER A 2 17.56 -68.46 -22.37
CA SER A 2 16.97 -68.57 -23.72
C SER A 2 16.90 -67.18 -24.37
N VAL A 3 17.08 -67.13 -25.70
CA VAL A 3 16.99 -65.88 -26.49
C VAL A 3 15.66 -65.16 -26.26
N GLN A 4 14.59 -65.91 -26.01
CA GLN A 4 13.26 -65.38 -25.67
C GLN A 4 13.24 -64.63 -24.33
N LEU A 5 13.99 -65.09 -23.32
CA LEU A 5 14.07 -64.44 -22.01
C LEU A 5 14.90 -63.15 -22.08
N GLN A 6 15.94 -63.12 -22.91
CA GLN A 6 16.71 -61.90 -23.22
C GLN A 6 15.85 -60.88 -23.98
N ALA A 7 15.12 -61.31 -25.00
CA ALA A 7 14.23 -60.44 -25.77
C ALA A 7 13.10 -59.85 -24.91
N GLY A 8 12.51 -60.67 -24.01
CA GLY A 8 11.49 -60.22 -23.07
C GLY A 8 12.00 -59.12 -22.12
N LEU A 9 13.17 -59.32 -21.51
CA LEU A 9 13.81 -58.34 -20.61
C LEU A 9 14.18 -57.04 -21.32
N ILE A 10 14.71 -57.11 -22.54
CA ILE A 10 15.03 -55.92 -23.35
C ILE A 10 13.73 -55.16 -23.68
N SER A 11 12.67 -55.85 -24.09
CA SER A 11 11.39 -55.21 -24.42
C SER A 11 10.73 -54.53 -23.22
N ALA A 12 10.79 -55.16 -22.04
CA ALA A 12 10.26 -54.59 -20.79
C ALA A 12 11.08 -53.38 -20.33
N GLY A 13 12.41 -53.44 -20.46
CA GLY A 13 13.31 -52.32 -20.18
C GLY A 13 13.07 -51.12 -21.10
N VAL A 14 12.92 -51.37 -22.41
CA VAL A 14 12.61 -50.35 -23.42
C VAL A 14 11.23 -49.72 -23.16
N SER A 15 10.22 -50.53 -22.86
CA SER A 15 8.87 -50.03 -22.57
C SER A 15 8.83 -49.16 -21.32
N THR A 16 9.53 -49.57 -20.25
CA THR A 16 9.65 -48.79 -19.01
C THR A 16 10.39 -47.48 -19.25
N LEU A 17 11.48 -47.51 -20.02
CA LEU A 17 12.25 -46.31 -20.38
C LEU A 17 11.41 -45.32 -21.21
N ILE A 18 10.63 -45.81 -22.18
CA ILE A 18 9.72 -44.97 -22.99
C ILE A 18 8.65 -44.32 -22.11
N LEU A 19 8.06 -45.05 -21.16
CA LEU A 19 7.07 -44.49 -20.23
C LEU A 19 7.68 -43.39 -19.35
N VAL A 20 8.87 -43.64 -18.78
CA VAL A 20 9.57 -42.66 -17.93
C VAL A 20 9.97 -41.41 -18.74
N LEU A 21 10.53 -41.59 -19.95
CA LEU A 21 10.90 -40.47 -20.82
C LEU A 21 9.66 -39.69 -21.30
N GLY A 22 8.59 -40.39 -21.63
CA GLY A 22 7.30 -39.79 -22.00
C GLY A 22 6.71 -38.96 -20.87
N GLU A 23 6.72 -39.48 -19.64
CA GLU A 23 6.24 -38.76 -18.47
C GLU A 23 7.11 -37.54 -18.14
N LEU A 24 8.43 -37.67 -18.22
CA LEU A 24 9.35 -36.53 -18.05
C LEU A 24 9.13 -35.46 -19.11
N PHE A 25 8.94 -35.85 -20.37
CA PHE A 25 8.65 -34.94 -21.47
C PHE A 25 7.31 -34.22 -21.26
N LEU A 26 6.25 -34.93 -20.89
CA LEU A 26 4.94 -34.34 -20.59
C LEU A 26 5.02 -33.38 -19.40
N ARG A 27 5.74 -33.73 -18.33
CA ARG A 27 5.98 -32.85 -17.18
C ARG A 27 6.77 -31.59 -17.59
N GLN A 28 7.78 -31.72 -18.44
CA GLN A 28 8.53 -30.57 -18.95
C GLN A 28 7.66 -29.66 -19.83
N ARG A 29 6.88 -30.24 -20.74
CA ARG A 29 5.97 -29.50 -21.62
C ARG A 29 4.89 -28.78 -20.81
N ALA A 30 4.25 -29.46 -19.86
CA ALA A 30 3.26 -28.84 -18.97
C ALA A 30 3.87 -27.68 -18.15
N ARG A 31 5.13 -27.81 -17.70
CA ARG A 31 5.86 -26.72 -17.05
C ARG A 31 6.14 -25.55 -18.00
N GLN A 32 6.47 -25.82 -19.26
CA GLN A 32 6.72 -24.78 -20.26
C GLN A 32 5.43 -24.06 -20.67
N GLU A 33 4.36 -24.79 -20.96
CA GLU A 33 3.03 -24.23 -21.28
C GLU A 33 2.51 -23.37 -20.12
N LYS A 34 2.67 -23.84 -18.87
CA LYS A 34 2.32 -23.04 -17.68
C LYS A 34 3.13 -21.75 -17.59
N LYS A 35 4.46 -21.82 -17.81
CA LYS A 35 5.32 -20.63 -17.82
C LYS A 35 4.93 -19.63 -18.91
N GLN A 36 4.59 -20.12 -20.10
CA GLN A 36 4.11 -19.30 -21.21
C GLN A 36 2.77 -18.64 -20.88
N GLY A 37 1.83 -19.38 -20.27
CA GLY A 37 0.54 -18.83 -19.82
C GLY A 37 0.69 -17.71 -18.79
N ILE A 38 1.58 -17.87 -17.82
CA ILE A 38 1.90 -16.83 -16.83
C ILE A 38 2.45 -15.57 -17.54
N GLN A 39 3.45 -15.75 -18.40
CA GLN A 39 4.05 -14.62 -19.11
C GLN A 39 3.04 -13.89 -20.00
N ALA A 40 2.20 -14.63 -20.73
CA ALA A 40 1.15 -14.05 -21.55
C ALA A 40 0.14 -13.28 -20.69
N THR A 41 -0.21 -13.80 -19.51
CA THR A 41 -1.10 -13.09 -18.57
C THR A 41 -0.49 -11.76 -18.13
N TYR A 42 0.78 -11.75 -17.70
CA TYR A 42 1.46 -10.50 -17.36
C TYR A 42 1.44 -9.50 -18.52
N GLN A 43 1.78 -9.94 -19.74
CA GLN A 43 1.79 -9.07 -20.93
C GLN A 43 0.42 -8.43 -21.22
N LYS A 44 -0.70 -9.11 -20.93
CA LYS A 44 -2.05 -8.54 -21.10
C LYS A 44 -2.34 -7.39 -20.14
N TYR A 45 -1.74 -7.41 -18.95
CA TYR A 45 -2.00 -6.44 -17.89
C TYR A 45 -0.89 -5.40 -17.72
N THR A 46 0.30 -5.62 -18.26
CA THR A 46 1.43 -4.66 -18.15
C THR A 46 1.11 -3.33 -18.83
N GLU A 47 0.45 -3.35 -19.98
CA GLU A 47 0.02 -2.13 -20.69
C GLU A 47 -0.99 -1.28 -19.89
N PRO A 48 -2.16 -1.80 -19.48
CA PRO A 48 -3.11 -1.00 -18.68
C PRO A 48 -2.55 -0.60 -17.32
N LEU A 49 -1.71 -1.44 -16.70
CA LEU A 49 -1.02 -1.08 -15.47
C LEU A 49 -0.03 0.07 -15.69
N ALA A 50 0.75 0.06 -16.79
CA ALA A 50 1.67 1.14 -17.10
C ALA A 50 0.93 2.47 -17.27
N LEU A 51 -0.14 2.49 -18.06
CA LEU A 51 -0.92 3.71 -18.31
C LEU A 51 -1.53 4.27 -17.00
N SER A 52 -2.18 3.40 -16.21
CA SER A 52 -2.78 3.83 -14.95
C SER A 52 -1.76 4.26 -13.90
N SER A 53 -0.60 3.59 -13.82
CA SER A 53 0.50 4.02 -12.95
C SER A 53 1.08 5.35 -13.39
N MET A 54 1.22 5.62 -14.69
CA MET A 54 1.64 6.94 -15.19
C MET A 54 0.67 8.04 -14.80
N ASP A 55 -0.64 7.81 -14.98
CA ASP A 55 -1.68 8.77 -14.60
C ASP A 55 -1.64 9.08 -13.11
N LEU A 56 -1.49 8.05 -12.26
CA LEU A 56 -1.36 8.21 -10.82
C LEU A 56 -0.06 8.94 -10.46
N PHE A 57 1.07 8.57 -11.06
CA PHE A 57 2.37 9.17 -10.80
C PHE A 57 2.35 10.67 -11.06
N TRP A 58 1.82 11.12 -12.20
CA TRP A 58 1.76 12.56 -12.49
C TRP A 58 0.83 13.30 -11.53
N ARG A 59 -0.28 12.69 -11.13
CA ARG A 59 -1.17 13.28 -10.13
C ARG A 59 -0.51 13.40 -8.76
N LEU A 60 0.23 12.38 -8.32
CA LEU A 60 0.94 12.43 -7.04
C LEU A 60 2.15 13.37 -7.10
N ARG A 61 2.86 13.44 -8.23
CA ARG A 61 3.90 14.45 -8.45
C ARG A 61 3.35 15.86 -8.32
N GLU A 62 2.15 16.13 -8.86
CA GLU A 62 1.46 17.41 -8.68
C GLU A 62 1.12 17.68 -7.20
N VAL A 63 0.71 16.65 -6.44
CA VAL A 63 0.41 16.79 -5.00
C VAL A 63 1.65 17.18 -4.20
N PHE A 64 2.80 16.58 -4.51
CA PHE A 64 4.07 16.83 -3.82
C PHE A 64 4.91 17.95 -4.45
N ASP A 65 4.40 18.63 -5.47
CA ASP A 65 5.12 19.74 -6.10
C ASP A 65 5.24 20.93 -5.15
N THR A 66 6.42 21.55 -5.13
CA THR A 66 6.76 22.64 -4.20
C THR A 66 6.00 23.93 -4.50
N SER A 67 5.30 23.99 -5.64
CA SER A 67 4.40 25.08 -6.02
C SER A 67 3.09 25.15 -5.21
N GLY A 68 2.83 24.15 -4.35
CA GLY A 68 1.63 24.12 -3.49
C GLY A 68 0.39 23.55 -4.18
N ALA A 69 0.54 22.83 -5.30
CA ALA A 69 -0.58 22.30 -6.09
C ALA A 69 -1.38 21.17 -5.39
N GLY A 70 -0.92 20.69 -4.23
CA GLY A 70 -1.62 19.74 -3.34
C GLY A 70 -2.72 20.34 -2.47
N PHE A 71 -2.94 21.67 -2.48
CA PHE A 71 -3.93 22.35 -1.62
C PHE A 71 -5.36 21.81 -1.72
N TYR A 72 -5.74 21.20 -2.85
CA TYR A 72 -7.09 20.65 -3.06
C TYR A 72 -7.40 19.44 -2.17
N LEU A 73 -6.40 18.87 -1.50
CA LEU A 73 -6.56 17.83 -0.50
C LEU A 73 -6.87 18.40 0.90
N GLN A 74 -6.63 19.70 1.12
CA GLN A 74 -6.91 20.36 2.39
C GLN A 74 -8.40 20.70 2.52
N GLY A 75 -8.95 20.50 3.72
CA GLY A 75 -10.32 20.82 4.05
C GLY A 75 -11.32 19.69 3.75
N GLN A 76 -12.29 19.53 4.65
CA GLN A 76 -13.39 18.56 4.52
C GLN A 76 -14.41 18.93 3.43
N VAL A 77 -14.40 20.18 2.95
CA VAL A 77 -15.32 20.69 1.94
C VAL A 77 -14.52 21.40 0.84
N HIS A 78 -14.45 20.76 -0.33
CA HIS A 78 -13.89 21.37 -1.52
C HIS A 78 -14.73 22.59 -1.91
N ARG A 79 -14.09 23.76 -1.97
CA ARG A 79 -14.77 25.04 -2.20
C ARG A 79 -15.11 25.25 -3.67
N THR A 80 -14.35 24.63 -4.56
CA THR A 80 -14.56 24.73 -6.00
C THR A 80 -14.89 23.38 -6.65
N LYS A 81 -15.65 23.40 -7.76
CA LYS A 81 -15.88 22.20 -8.57
C LYS A 81 -14.58 21.58 -9.07
N PHE A 82 -13.56 22.41 -9.29
CA PHE A 82 -12.24 21.98 -9.73
C PHE A 82 -11.48 21.21 -8.64
N GLU A 83 -11.49 21.70 -7.40
CA GLU A 83 -10.94 20.97 -6.24
C GLU A 83 -11.63 19.63 -6.05
N HIS A 84 -12.97 19.62 -6.08
CA HIS A 84 -13.77 18.40 -5.96
C HIS A 84 -13.41 17.37 -7.05
N TYR A 85 -13.35 17.83 -8.31
CA TYR A 85 -12.88 16.99 -9.41
C TYR A 85 -11.47 16.45 -9.14
N LYS A 86 -10.52 17.30 -8.72
CA LYS A 86 -9.15 16.84 -8.48
C LYS A 86 -9.11 15.79 -7.38
N ALA A 87 -9.77 15.98 -6.25
CA ALA A 87 -9.84 14.99 -5.17
C ALA A 87 -10.45 13.67 -5.64
N LEU A 88 -11.64 13.71 -6.25
CA LEU A 88 -12.34 12.52 -6.73
C LEU A 88 -11.54 11.79 -7.83
N SER A 89 -10.88 12.53 -8.72
CA SER A 89 -10.05 11.98 -9.78
C SER A 89 -8.73 11.40 -9.22
N THR A 90 -8.23 11.88 -8.08
CA THR A 90 -7.12 11.25 -7.35
C THR A 90 -7.56 9.90 -6.76
N LEU A 91 -8.73 9.84 -6.12
CA LEU A 91 -9.31 8.57 -5.63
C LEU A 91 -9.50 7.56 -6.76
N TYR A 92 -10.05 8.00 -7.89
CA TYR A 92 -10.24 7.14 -9.05
C TYR A 92 -8.91 6.51 -9.50
N ARG A 93 -7.84 7.31 -9.63
CA ARG A 93 -6.52 6.79 -10.06
C ARG A 93 -5.94 5.79 -9.07
N LEU A 94 -6.06 6.05 -7.76
CA LEU A 94 -5.65 5.10 -6.72
C LEU A 94 -6.42 3.78 -6.86
N ALA A 95 -7.75 3.86 -6.97
CA ALA A 95 -8.62 2.69 -7.13
C ALA A 95 -8.32 1.92 -8.41
N VAL A 96 -8.08 2.59 -9.54
CA VAL A 96 -7.77 1.97 -10.84
C VAL A 96 -6.48 1.14 -10.76
N VAL A 97 -5.41 1.67 -10.13
CA VAL A 97 -4.17 0.91 -9.97
C VAL A 97 -4.40 -0.32 -9.08
N LEU A 98 -5.14 -0.18 -7.97
CA LEU A 98 -5.55 -1.32 -7.14
C LEU A 98 -6.39 -2.33 -7.92
N GLY A 99 -7.30 -1.87 -8.79
CA GLY A 99 -8.12 -2.69 -9.68
C GLY A 99 -7.26 -3.51 -10.65
N TRP A 100 -6.30 -2.90 -11.34
CA TRP A 100 -5.42 -3.63 -12.25
C TRP A 100 -4.52 -4.64 -11.52
N ILE A 101 -4.01 -4.30 -10.33
CA ILE A 101 -3.28 -5.24 -9.47
C ILE A 101 -4.17 -6.43 -9.09
N ARG A 102 -5.42 -6.15 -8.72
CA ARG A 102 -6.42 -7.16 -8.35
C ARG A 102 -6.75 -8.08 -9.52
N ALA A 103 -7.00 -7.52 -10.70
CA ALA A 103 -7.26 -8.26 -11.93
C ALA A 103 -6.09 -9.19 -12.29
N LEU A 104 -4.87 -8.67 -12.28
CA LEU A 104 -3.65 -9.45 -12.53
C LEU A 104 -3.52 -10.61 -11.53
N ARG A 105 -3.66 -10.35 -10.23
CA ARG A 105 -3.56 -11.39 -9.19
C ARG A 105 -4.65 -12.45 -9.31
N ARG A 106 -5.88 -12.08 -9.67
CA ARG A 106 -6.99 -13.01 -9.89
C ARG A 106 -6.73 -13.94 -11.08
N GLU A 107 -6.26 -13.41 -12.22
CA GLU A 107 -5.95 -14.25 -13.39
C GLU A 107 -4.71 -15.14 -13.13
N LEU A 108 -3.71 -14.63 -12.39
CA LEU A 108 -2.52 -15.42 -12.01
C LEU A 108 -2.80 -16.52 -10.98
N PHE A 109 -3.83 -16.38 -10.14
CA PHE A 109 -4.22 -17.43 -9.18
C PHE A 109 -4.49 -18.77 -9.89
N PHE A 110 -5.06 -18.72 -11.10
CA PHE A 110 -5.32 -19.91 -11.92
C PHE A 110 -4.04 -20.50 -12.57
N LEU A 111 -2.87 -19.86 -12.40
CA LEU A 111 -1.60 -20.24 -13.03
C LEU A 111 -0.41 -20.33 -12.01
N PRO A 112 -0.41 -21.30 -11.07
CA PRO A 112 0.61 -21.35 -10.01
C PRO A 112 2.04 -21.66 -10.50
N GLY A 113 3.08 -21.00 -9.99
CA GLY A 113 4.49 -21.37 -10.26
C GLY A 113 5.29 -20.43 -11.16
N ALA A 114 5.09 -19.12 -11.00
CA ALA A 114 5.85 -18.09 -11.69
C ALA A 114 7.27 -17.97 -11.09
N SER A 115 8.30 -18.06 -11.93
CA SER A 115 9.63 -17.52 -11.58
C SER A 115 10.35 -17.11 -12.87
N LYS A 116 10.33 -15.80 -13.11
CA LYS A 116 11.32 -15.08 -13.93
C LYS A 116 11.78 -13.88 -13.11
N LYS A 117 13.07 -13.53 -13.24
CA LYS A 117 13.68 -12.38 -12.56
C LYS A 117 12.96 -11.05 -12.89
N THR A 118 12.46 -10.89 -14.11
CA THR A 118 11.66 -9.72 -14.53
C THR A 118 10.30 -9.66 -13.83
N LEU A 119 9.61 -10.79 -13.69
CA LEU A 119 8.34 -10.87 -12.96
C LEU A 119 8.53 -10.58 -11.48
N LYS A 120 9.69 -10.98 -10.91
CA LYS A 120 10.03 -10.67 -9.52
C LYS A 120 10.10 -9.17 -9.27
N ARG A 121 10.74 -8.39 -10.16
CA ARG A 121 10.83 -6.93 -9.99
C ARG A 121 9.46 -6.24 -10.00
N LEU A 122 8.60 -6.64 -10.93
CA LEU A 122 7.24 -6.10 -10.99
C LEU A 122 6.45 -6.53 -9.74
N ASP A 123 6.51 -7.80 -9.34
CA ASP A 123 5.82 -8.28 -8.14
C ASP A 123 6.31 -7.57 -6.87
N ASP A 124 7.62 -7.36 -6.72
CA ASP A 124 8.22 -6.59 -5.62
C ASP A 124 7.70 -5.14 -5.62
N ALA A 125 7.60 -4.49 -6.80
CA ALA A 125 7.05 -3.14 -6.93
C ALA A 125 5.54 -3.06 -6.62
N LEU A 126 4.76 -4.03 -7.10
CA LEU A 126 3.33 -4.14 -6.79
C LEU A 126 3.11 -4.42 -5.30
N HIS A 127 3.99 -5.22 -4.69
CA HIS A 127 3.99 -5.48 -3.25
C HIS A 127 4.27 -4.19 -2.49
N ALA A 128 5.33 -3.45 -2.84
CA ALA A 128 5.65 -2.17 -2.21
C ALA A 128 4.48 -1.17 -2.29
N PHE A 129 3.83 -1.04 -3.45
CA PHE A 129 2.65 -0.18 -3.61
C PHE A 129 1.52 -0.57 -2.68
N THR A 130 1.21 -1.86 -2.61
CA THR A 130 0.14 -2.35 -1.75
C THR A 130 0.52 -2.37 -0.26
N SER A 131 1.81 -2.41 0.08
CA SER A 131 2.31 -2.23 1.45
C SER A 131 2.25 -0.78 1.91
N ALA A 132 2.53 0.18 1.03
CA ALA A 132 2.44 1.62 1.35
C ALA A 132 1.03 2.03 1.83
N PHE A 133 -0.02 1.31 1.41
CA PHE A 133 -1.37 1.51 1.94
C PHE A 133 -1.62 0.91 3.32
N ALA A 134 -0.90 -0.15 3.72
CA ALA A 134 -1.27 -1.03 4.84
C ALA A 134 -0.33 -0.99 6.05
N GLU A 135 0.86 -0.41 5.93
CA GLU A 135 1.92 -0.51 6.96
C GLU A 135 1.98 0.72 7.86
N GLY A 136 1.69 0.55 9.16
CA GLY A 136 1.65 1.64 10.17
C GLY A 136 2.66 1.55 11.31
N GLY A 137 3.52 0.52 11.36
CA GLY A 137 4.45 0.30 12.48
C GLY A 137 5.44 1.44 12.72
N HIS A 138 5.74 2.24 11.70
CA HIS A 138 6.58 3.44 11.82
C HIS A 138 5.91 4.57 12.61
N VAL A 139 4.58 4.58 12.73
CA VAL A 139 3.84 5.62 13.48
C VAL A 139 3.97 5.41 14.98
N GLU A 140 3.91 4.17 15.46
CA GLU A 140 4.12 3.84 16.88
C GLU A 140 5.51 4.30 17.35
N VAL A 141 6.54 4.00 16.56
CA VAL A 141 7.93 4.44 16.82
C VAL A 141 8.04 5.97 16.80
N ARG A 142 7.40 6.63 15.84
CA ARG A 142 7.40 8.09 15.73
C ARG A 142 6.70 8.74 16.91
N ARG A 143 5.56 8.21 17.35
CA ARG A 143 4.80 8.67 18.52
C ARG A 143 5.66 8.65 19.76
N VAL A 144 6.40 7.55 19.98
CA VAL A 144 7.37 7.44 21.09
C VAL A 144 8.47 8.50 20.95
N ALA A 145 9.08 8.64 19.78
CA ALA A 145 10.15 9.62 19.57
C ALA A 145 9.67 11.08 19.82
N SER A 146 8.46 11.42 19.37
CA SER A 146 7.84 12.72 19.61
C SER A 146 7.58 12.97 21.10
N LEU A 147 7.09 11.97 21.84
CA LEU A 147 6.88 12.07 23.29
C LEU A 147 8.20 12.18 24.06
N MET A 148 9.21 11.39 23.69
CA MET A 148 10.56 11.50 24.26
C MET A 148 11.16 12.88 24.05
N SER A 149 11.02 13.44 22.85
CA SER A 149 11.47 14.80 22.54
C SER A 149 10.69 15.85 23.34
N LEU A 150 9.37 15.71 23.42
CA LEU A 150 8.50 16.62 24.17
C LEU A 150 8.86 16.68 25.66
N TRP A 151 9.17 15.53 26.26
CA TRP A 151 9.51 15.40 27.68
C TRP A 151 11.02 15.43 27.95
N SER A 152 11.83 15.78 26.94
CA SER A 152 13.29 15.91 27.06
C SER A 152 13.98 14.66 27.63
N ILE A 153 13.52 13.47 27.22
CA ILE A 153 14.11 12.19 27.60
C ILE A 153 15.38 11.97 26.78
N SER A 154 16.55 12.09 27.42
CA SER A 154 17.86 11.93 26.78
C SER A 154 18.29 10.47 26.57
N ALA A 155 17.42 9.50 26.80
CA ALA A 155 17.73 8.08 26.62
C ALA A 155 17.86 7.72 25.13
N SER A 156 18.70 6.74 24.83
CA SER A 156 18.85 6.17 23.48
C SER A 156 18.53 4.67 23.50
N PRO A 157 17.24 4.30 23.69
CA PRO A 157 16.81 2.91 23.73
C PRO A 157 17.02 2.21 22.38
N SER A 158 17.09 0.88 22.40
CA SER A 158 17.13 0.09 21.17
C SER A 158 15.81 0.18 20.40
N THR A 159 15.85 -0.08 19.09
CA THR A 159 14.64 -0.08 18.23
C THR A 159 13.54 -1.01 18.75
N GLU A 160 13.92 -2.16 19.32
CA GLU A 160 12.97 -3.11 19.91
C GLU A 160 12.24 -2.47 21.11
N VAL A 161 12.97 -1.81 22.01
CA VAL A 161 12.39 -1.14 23.19
C VAL A 161 11.44 -0.02 22.76
N VAL A 162 11.82 0.79 21.76
CA VAL A 162 10.95 1.84 21.22
C VAL A 162 9.67 1.26 20.62
N THR A 163 9.78 0.15 19.89
CA THR A 163 8.63 -0.54 19.29
C THR A 163 7.71 -1.08 20.39
N GLN A 164 8.25 -1.73 21.42
CA GLN A 164 7.48 -2.22 22.56
C GLN A 164 6.77 -1.08 23.32
N ALA A 165 7.44 0.07 23.51
CA ALA A 165 6.82 1.26 24.10
C ALA A 165 5.64 1.76 23.25
N GLY A 166 5.84 1.84 21.93
CA GLY A 166 4.81 2.27 20.97
C GLY A 166 3.55 1.41 21.02
N ILE A 167 3.71 0.09 20.99
CA ILE A 167 2.60 -0.88 21.09
C ILE A 167 1.83 -0.71 22.41
N ARG A 168 2.54 -0.55 23.54
CA ARG A 168 1.90 -0.36 24.86
C ARG A 168 1.12 0.96 24.92
N ILE A 169 1.70 2.04 24.42
CA ILE A 169 1.04 3.35 24.36
C ILE A 169 -0.19 3.31 23.47
N ASP A 170 -0.12 2.67 22.30
CA ASP A 170 -1.26 2.52 21.39
C ASP A 170 -2.41 1.75 22.05
N ARG A 171 -2.10 0.63 22.71
CA ARG A 171 -3.09 -0.16 23.44
C ARG A 171 -3.76 0.65 24.54
N GLU A 172 -2.98 1.41 25.30
CA GLU A 172 -3.48 2.22 26.40
C GLU A 172 -4.36 3.36 25.91
N GLN A 173 -3.91 4.07 24.87
CA GLN A 173 -4.71 5.10 24.22
C GLN A 173 -6.06 4.52 23.76
N ARG A 174 -6.07 3.38 23.05
CA ARG A 174 -7.32 2.75 22.62
C ARG A 174 -8.24 2.37 23.77
N ARG A 175 -7.69 1.95 24.93
CA ARG A 175 -8.47 1.69 26.14
C ARG A 175 -9.21 2.95 26.60
N PHE A 176 -8.49 4.07 26.74
CA PHE A 176 -9.08 5.36 27.10
C PHE A 176 -10.16 5.82 26.12
N LEU A 177 -9.88 5.72 24.81
CA LEU A 177 -10.85 6.09 23.76
C LEU A 177 -12.14 5.25 23.84
N HIS A 178 -12.00 3.94 24.05
CA HIS A 178 -13.13 3.02 24.17
C HIS A 178 -13.97 3.30 25.43
N GLU A 179 -13.33 3.53 26.58
CA GLU A 179 -14.02 3.85 27.83
C GLU A 179 -14.79 5.17 27.76
N ALA A 180 -14.21 6.18 27.09
CA ALA A 180 -14.83 7.47 26.88
C ALA A 180 -15.80 7.52 25.68
N GLN A 181 -15.90 6.43 24.90
CA GLN A 181 -16.72 6.34 23.67
C GLN A 181 -16.41 7.42 22.63
N VAL A 182 -15.14 7.77 22.48
CA VAL A 182 -14.66 8.74 21.49
C VAL A 182 -13.76 8.08 20.46
N ALA A 183 -13.63 8.70 19.29
CA ALA A 183 -12.81 8.16 18.19
C ALA A 183 -11.37 8.68 18.20
N ASP A 184 -11.12 9.83 18.83
CA ASP A 184 -9.84 10.54 18.80
C ASP A 184 -9.46 11.08 20.19
N ALA A 185 -8.16 11.12 20.50
CA ALA A 185 -7.68 11.57 21.81
C ALA A 185 -7.96 13.07 22.06
N ASN A 186 -8.10 13.89 21.02
CA ASN A 186 -8.50 15.29 21.14
C ASN A 186 -9.97 15.45 21.61
N GLN A 187 -10.79 14.39 21.52
CA GLN A 187 -12.19 14.40 21.94
C GLN A 187 -12.37 14.00 23.41
N LEU A 188 -11.31 13.54 24.07
CA LEU A 188 -11.32 13.23 25.50
C LEU A 188 -11.52 14.52 26.32
N SER A 189 -12.15 14.38 27.49
CA SER A 189 -12.26 15.48 28.45
C SER A 189 -10.87 15.92 28.93
N ASP A 190 -10.74 17.16 29.42
CA ASP A 190 -9.49 17.71 29.94
C ASP A 190 -8.85 16.83 31.04
N ASP A 191 -9.69 16.23 31.90
CA ASP A 191 -9.28 15.31 32.96
C ASP A 191 -8.81 13.97 32.37
N ASP A 192 -9.52 13.43 31.38
CA ASP A 192 -9.14 12.19 30.70
C ASP A 192 -7.85 12.35 29.90
N GLN A 193 -7.67 13.49 29.24
CA GLN A 193 -6.43 13.83 28.54
C GLN A 193 -5.25 13.84 29.51
N LEU A 194 -5.40 14.48 30.67
CA LEU A 194 -4.35 14.51 31.68
C LEU A 194 -4.03 13.10 32.21
N ARG A 195 -5.05 12.32 32.54
CA ARG A 195 -4.89 10.92 33.02
C ARG A 195 -4.20 10.04 31.98
N LEU A 196 -4.56 10.18 30.71
CA LEU A 196 -3.90 9.49 29.61
C LEU A 196 -2.43 9.90 29.51
N CYS A 197 -2.13 11.21 29.52
CA CYS A 197 -0.75 11.71 29.44
C CYS A 197 0.11 11.23 30.62
N GLN A 198 -0.42 11.21 31.85
CA GLN A 198 0.26 10.69 33.03
C GLN A 198 0.55 9.19 32.90
N THR A 199 -0.45 8.41 32.49
CA THR A 199 -0.29 6.96 32.28
C THR A 199 0.75 6.67 31.21
N VAL A 200 0.74 7.42 30.10
CA VAL A 200 1.73 7.30 29.02
C VAL A 200 3.12 7.70 29.49
N ALA A 201 3.25 8.77 30.27
CA ALA A 201 4.52 9.21 30.84
C ALA A 201 5.15 8.14 31.75
N ASP A 202 4.35 7.56 32.65
CA ASP A 202 4.79 6.49 33.55
C ASP A 202 5.19 5.21 32.80
N MET A 203 4.37 4.79 31.83
CA MET A 203 4.69 3.63 30.99
C MET A 203 5.95 3.85 30.16
N LEU A 204 6.14 5.04 29.61
CA LEU A 204 7.32 5.37 28.83
C LEU A 204 8.58 5.33 29.70
N ALA A 205 8.50 5.90 30.91
CA ALA A 205 9.60 5.87 31.87
C ALA A 205 9.96 4.44 32.30
N ASP A 206 8.96 3.58 32.51
CA ASP A 206 9.15 2.17 32.84
C ASP A 206 9.83 1.39 31.70
N VAL A 207 9.32 1.51 30.47
CA VAL A 207 9.83 0.74 29.32
C VAL A 207 11.21 1.22 28.86
N ILE A 208 11.46 2.54 28.91
CA ILE A 208 12.74 3.14 28.50
C ILE A 208 13.77 3.10 29.65
N GLU A 209 13.34 2.74 30.86
CA GLU A 209 14.16 2.74 32.08
C GLU A 209 14.76 4.13 32.37
N CYS A 210 13.95 5.19 32.22
CA CYS A 210 14.36 6.57 32.51
C CYS A 210 13.70 7.10 33.80
N PRO A 211 14.22 8.21 34.38
CA PRO A 211 13.55 8.85 35.51
C PRO A 211 12.11 9.22 35.16
N ARG A 212 11.22 9.14 36.15
CA ARG A 212 9.83 9.56 35.99
C ARG A 212 9.76 11.02 35.58
N ILE A 213 8.87 11.31 34.64
CA ILE A 213 8.59 12.66 34.17
C ILE A 213 7.79 13.37 35.26
N ALA A 214 8.19 14.58 35.62
CA ALA A 214 7.52 15.34 36.67
C ALA A 214 6.07 15.68 36.28
N GLU A 215 5.13 15.52 37.21
CA GLU A 215 3.69 15.74 36.97
C GLU A 215 3.39 17.13 36.39
N GLY A 216 4.07 18.17 36.89
CA GLY A 216 3.91 19.53 36.37
C GLY A 216 4.31 19.69 34.90
N ILE A 217 5.31 18.93 34.42
CA ILE A 217 5.70 18.93 33.00
C ILE A 217 4.62 18.26 32.17
N VAL A 218 4.06 17.14 32.64
CA VAL A 218 2.99 16.42 31.94
C VAL A 218 1.73 17.28 31.84
N GLU A 219 1.37 17.98 32.91
CA GLU A 219 0.24 18.91 32.93
C GLU A 219 0.44 20.09 31.97
N GLU A 220 1.61 20.75 32.03
CA GLU A 220 1.93 21.88 31.15
C GLU A 220 1.97 21.47 29.66
N THR A 221 2.47 20.26 29.37
CA THR A 221 2.63 19.76 28.00
C THR A 221 1.43 18.98 27.47
N ARG A 222 0.35 18.81 28.26
CA ARG A 222 -0.82 17.97 27.96
C ARG A 222 -1.31 18.09 26.52
N HIS A 223 -1.65 19.28 26.06
CA HIS A 223 -2.20 19.46 24.70
C HIS A 223 -1.23 19.06 23.59
N ARG A 224 0.07 19.29 23.81
CA ARG A 224 1.12 18.87 22.86
C ARG A 224 1.29 17.35 22.87
N ALA A 225 1.26 16.73 24.06
CA ALA A 225 1.31 15.29 24.20
C ALA A 225 0.10 14.61 23.55
N ILE A 226 -1.12 15.13 23.76
CA ILE A 226 -2.34 14.66 23.09
C ILE A 226 -2.21 14.81 21.57
N SER A 227 -1.64 15.91 21.06
CA SER A 227 -1.39 16.06 19.63
C SER A 227 -0.42 14.99 19.09
N CYS A 228 0.57 14.57 19.88
CA CYS A 228 1.47 13.47 19.51
C CYS A 228 0.77 12.11 19.57
N LEU A 229 -0.22 11.92 20.43
CA LEU A 229 -1.01 10.69 20.54
C LEU A 229 -2.08 10.60 19.45
N ALA A 230 -2.70 11.72 19.08
CA ALA A 230 -3.75 11.83 18.07
C ALA A 230 -3.18 11.96 16.64
N VAL A 231 -2.21 11.13 16.28
CA VAL A 231 -1.68 11.10 14.91
C VAL A 231 -2.79 10.63 13.98
N ARG A 232 -3.04 11.39 12.90
CA ARG A 232 -4.00 10.99 11.87
C ARG A 232 -3.40 9.88 11.02
N GLU A 233 -4.14 8.79 10.90
CA GLU A 233 -3.75 7.57 10.20
C GLU A 233 -4.87 7.11 9.25
N ALA A 234 -4.53 6.46 8.13
CA ALA A 234 -5.52 5.94 7.18
C ALA A 234 -5.05 4.63 6.52
N TRP A 235 -4.91 3.58 7.32
CA TRP A 235 -4.50 2.27 6.79
C TRP A 235 -5.60 1.61 5.98
N ILE A 236 -5.27 1.24 4.74
CA ILE A 236 -6.13 0.42 3.89
C ILE A 236 -5.55 -0.99 3.89
N TYR A 237 -6.13 -1.86 4.72
CA TYR A 237 -5.70 -3.26 4.84
C TYR A 237 -5.88 -4.05 3.53
N ARG A 238 -5.19 -5.18 3.41
CA ARG A 238 -5.15 -6.00 2.18
C ARG A 238 -6.55 -6.39 1.68
N ASP A 239 -7.45 -6.77 2.57
CA ASP A 239 -8.83 -7.12 2.20
C ASP A 239 -9.63 -5.91 1.73
N TRP A 240 -9.37 -4.73 2.31
CA TRP A 240 -10.00 -3.49 1.86
C TRP A 240 -9.44 -3.05 0.50
N GLN A 241 -8.14 -3.18 0.28
CA GLN A 241 -7.52 -2.95 -1.04
C GLN A 241 -8.12 -3.88 -2.09
N ALA A 242 -8.36 -5.15 -1.76
CA ALA A 242 -9.00 -6.10 -2.66
C ALA A 242 -10.44 -5.69 -2.99
N ALA A 243 -11.23 -5.29 -1.99
CA ALA A 243 -12.60 -4.81 -2.19
C ALA A 243 -12.66 -3.52 -3.02
N ILE A 244 -11.78 -2.54 -2.73
CA ILE A 244 -11.65 -1.30 -3.52
C ILE A 244 -11.22 -1.61 -4.96
N GLY A 245 -10.32 -2.58 -5.14
CA GLY A 245 -9.95 -3.06 -6.47
C GLY A 245 -11.12 -3.71 -7.20
N ASP A 246 -11.85 -4.61 -6.54
CA ASP A 246 -13.01 -5.30 -7.11
C ASP A 246 -14.15 -4.31 -7.45
N LEU A 247 -14.32 -3.21 -6.69
CA LEU A 247 -15.30 -2.14 -6.96
C LEU A 247 -15.14 -1.53 -8.37
N VAL A 248 -13.90 -1.37 -8.83
CA VAL A 248 -13.62 -0.76 -10.13
C VAL A 248 -13.47 -1.78 -11.26
N LEU A 249 -13.59 -3.07 -10.97
CA LEU A 249 -13.47 -4.13 -11.96
C LEU A 249 -14.82 -4.56 -12.54
N ARG A 250 -14.79 -4.94 -13.80
CA ARG A 250 -15.89 -5.61 -14.50
C ARG A 250 -15.35 -6.71 -15.38
N ASP A 251 -16.18 -7.71 -15.67
CA ASP A 251 -15.82 -8.73 -16.64
C ASP A 251 -15.69 -8.12 -18.05
N ALA A 252 -14.60 -8.46 -18.72
CA ALA A 252 -14.37 -8.07 -20.10
C ALA A 252 -15.34 -8.84 -21.00
N GLN A 253 -16.20 -8.13 -21.72
CA GLN A 253 -17.16 -8.79 -22.62
C GLN A 253 -16.50 -9.35 -23.88
N MET A 254 -15.43 -8.71 -24.36
CA MET A 254 -14.61 -9.16 -25.48
C MET A 254 -13.17 -8.70 -25.30
N GLY A 255 -12.19 -9.60 -25.40
CA GLY A 255 -10.78 -9.23 -25.30
C GLY A 255 -9.87 -10.38 -24.90
N GLN A 256 -8.57 -10.10 -24.88
CA GLN A 256 -7.55 -11.08 -24.47
C GLN A 256 -7.46 -11.25 -22.95
N ARG A 257 -8.03 -10.33 -22.16
CA ARG A 257 -8.04 -10.30 -20.68
C ARG A 257 -9.43 -10.60 -20.12
N GLN A 258 -9.50 -11.13 -18.90
CA GLN A 258 -10.77 -11.44 -18.24
C GLN A 258 -11.44 -10.21 -17.61
N PHE A 259 -10.66 -9.23 -17.18
CA PHE A 259 -11.17 -8.07 -16.44
C PHE A 259 -10.84 -6.76 -17.14
N GLU A 260 -11.72 -5.78 -16.97
CA GLU A 260 -11.48 -4.37 -17.31
C GLU A 260 -11.79 -3.47 -16.12
N VAL A 261 -11.21 -2.26 -16.12
CA VAL A 261 -11.56 -1.23 -15.16
C VAL A 261 -12.65 -0.32 -15.72
N ILE A 262 -13.61 0.07 -14.86
CA ILE A 262 -14.67 1.02 -15.17
C ILE A 262 -14.11 2.40 -15.53
N GLY A 263 -14.86 3.18 -16.32
CA GLY A 263 -14.48 4.56 -16.65
C GLY A 263 -14.80 5.56 -15.54
N TYR A 264 -14.16 6.73 -15.57
CA TYR A 264 -14.35 7.80 -14.57
C TYR A 264 -15.81 8.20 -14.36
N LYS A 265 -16.61 8.29 -15.42
CA LYS A 265 -18.06 8.59 -15.34
C LYS A 265 -18.80 7.60 -14.43
N GLN A 266 -18.47 6.31 -14.52
CA GLN A 266 -19.11 5.27 -13.69
C GLN A 266 -18.64 5.39 -12.24
N PHE A 267 -17.36 5.62 -12.02
CA PHE A 267 -16.80 5.85 -10.69
C PHE A 267 -17.40 7.07 -9.98
N GLU A 268 -17.55 8.19 -10.68
CA GLU A 268 -18.20 9.40 -10.15
C GLU A 268 -19.69 9.15 -9.80
N ALA A 269 -20.39 8.39 -10.65
CA ALA A 269 -21.77 8.00 -10.40
C ALA A 269 -21.90 7.09 -9.17
N MET A 270 -20.94 6.19 -8.90
CA MET A 270 -20.92 5.37 -7.68
C MET A 270 -20.84 6.24 -6.42
N GLY A 271 -20.00 7.28 -6.41
CA GLY A 271 -19.87 8.18 -5.27
C GLY A 271 -21.14 8.99 -4.98
N SER A 272 -21.83 9.42 -6.04
CA SER A 272 -22.99 10.31 -5.92
C SER A 272 -24.32 9.56 -5.73
N ASN A 273 -24.54 8.53 -6.55
CA ASN A 273 -25.83 7.84 -6.70
C ASN A 273 -25.72 6.32 -6.55
N GLY A 274 -24.55 5.79 -6.18
CA GLY A 274 -24.32 4.36 -6.02
C GLY A 274 -24.97 3.80 -4.75
N GLU A 275 -24.94 2.47 -4.66
CA GLU A 275 -25.38 1.73 -3.48
C GLU A 275 -24.53 2.11 -2.24
N GLU A 276 -25.10 1.95 -1.05
CA GLU A 276 -24.39 2.31 0.19
C GLU A 276 -23.13 1.45 0.41
N GLU A 277 -23.14 0.22 -0.08
CA GLU A 277 -21.99 -0.68 -0.06
C GLU A 277 -20.82 -0.13 -0.89
N ASP A 278 -21.07 0.36 -2.11
CA ASP A 278 -20.05 0.94 -2.98
C ASP A 278 -19.48 2.23 -2.35
N ARG A 279 -20.38 3.09 -1.85
CA ARG A 279 -19.99 4.35 -1.20
C ARG A 279 -19.16 4.11 0.06
N LEU A 280 -19.40 3.04 0.80
CA LEU A 280 -18.57 2.66 1.95
C LEU A 280 -17.11 2.47 1.56
N TRP A 281 -16.84 1.75 0.47
CA TRP A 281 -15.47 1.50 0.01
C TRP A 281 -14.80 2.76 -0.54
N LEU A 282 -15.56 3.63 -1.20
CA LEU A 282 -15.06 4.94 -1.62
C LEU A 282 -14.72 5.84 -0.42
N ARG A 283 -15.55 5.85 0.62
CA ARG A 283 -15.24 6.59 1.86
C ARG A 283 -14.00 6.05 2.55
N ARG A 284 -13.82 4.72 2.58
CA ARG A 284 -12.59 4.09 3.10
C ARG A 284 -11.36 4.50 2.31
N LEU A 285 -11.43 4.57 0.98
CA LEU A 285 -10.30 5.06 0.19
C LEU A 285 -10.07 6.57 0.41
N ASN A 286 -11.15 7.34 0.61
CA ASN A 286 -11.07 8.79 0.83
C ASN A 286 -10.26 9.15 2.07
N THR A 287 -10.28 8.34 3.13
CA THR A 287 -9.53 8.64 4.37
C THR A 287 -8.03 8.87 4.14
N VAL A 288 -7.45 8.30 3.07
CA VAL A 288 -6.04 8.46 2.69
C VAL A 288 -5.72 9.91 2.28
N ILE A 289 -6.67 10.62 1.69
CA ILE A 289 -6.45 11.97 1.13
C ILE A 289 -7.37 13.04 1.72
N ASP A 290 -8.36 12.65 2.52
CA ASP A 290 -9.37 13.54 3.09
C ASP A 290 -8.75 14.51 4.09
N ASP A 291 -8.96 15.81 3.86
CA ASP A 291 -8.43 16.87 4.70
C ASP A 291 -6.94 16.65 5.03
N LEU A 292 -6.14 16.43 4.00
CA LEU A 292 -4.71 16.16 4.08
C LEU A 292 -3.91 17.42 3.72
N ASP A 293 -3.13 17.91 4.68
CA ASP A 293 -2.17 18.98 4.47
C ASP A 293 -0.76 18.42 4.18
N ILE A 294 -0.39 18.37 2.91
CA ILE A 294 0.94 17.89 2.46
C ILE A 294 2.10 18.73 2.98
N GLY A 295 1.87 20.03 3.20
CA GLY A 295 2.85 20.95 3.78
C GLY A 295 2.89 20.90 5.32
N GLY A 296 1.98 20.15 5.93
CA GLY A 296 1.79 20.08 7.37
C GLY A 296 2.85 19.27 8.12
N ASP A 297 2.61 19.12 9.41
CA ASP A 297 3.49 18.40 10.34
C ASP A 297 3.32 16.88 10.19
N ARG A 298 4.32 16.23 9.59
CA ARG A 298 4.39 14.76 9.42
C ARG A 298 4.36 13.99 10.73
N THR A 299 4.67 14.62 11.86
CA THR A 299 4.56 13.99 13.17
C THR A 299 3.12 13.90 13.67
N ARG A 300 2.20 14.65 13.06
CA ARG A 300 0.77 14.69 13.40
C ARG A 300 -0.14 14.04 12.37
N ASP A 301 0.33 13.87 11.15
CA ASP A 301 -0.42 13.21 10.08
C ASP A 301 0.48 12.26 9.29
N ALA A 302 0.37 10.96 9.60
CA ALA A 302 1.16 9.91 8.97
C ALA A 302 0.77 9.68 7.50
N ARG A 303 -0.40 10.17 7.08
CA ARG A 303 -0.91 9.99 5.71
C ARG A 303 -0.09 10.77 4.69
N ILE A 304 0.62 11.82 5.12
CA ILE A 304 1.55 12.58 4.26
C ILE A 304 2.64 11.64 3.75
N ASP A 305 3.28 10.91 4.67
CA ASP A 305 4.33 9.96 4.33
C ASP A 305 3.75 8.73 3.63
N GLN A 306 2.57 8.26 4.05
CA GLN A 306 1.84 7.20 3.36
C GLN A 306 1.63 7.51 1.87
N LEU A 307 1.13 8.71 1.55
CA LEU A 307 0.92 9.15 0.17
C LEU A 307 2.24 9.34 -0.58
N GLY A 308 3.31 9.74 0.14
CA GLY A 308 4.67 9.81 -0.38
C GLY A 308 5.20 8.43 -0.77
N GLU A 309 5.02 7.42 0.09
CA GLU A 309 5.40 6.03 -0.19
C GLU A 309 4.57 5.45 -1.34
N ILE A 310 3.27 5.78 -1.44
CA ILE A 310 2.43 5.41 -2.59
C ILE A 310 3.00 6.04 -3.87
N TYR A 311 3.41 7.30 -3.83
CA TYR A 311 4.04 8.00 -4.96
C TYR A 311 5.34 7.31 -5.39
N MET A 312 6.23 7.03 -4.45
CA MET A 312 7.50 6.34 -4.70
C MET A 312 7.29 4.91 -5.21
N ALA A 313 6.35 4.17 -4.64
CA ALA A 313 6.02 2.83 -5.11
C ALA A 313 5.39 2.84 -6.51
N THR A 314 4.59 3.85 -6.85
CA THR A 314 4.07 4.03 -8.21
C THR A 314 5.21 4.26 -9.20
N ALA A 315 6.21 5.06 -8.85
CA ALA A 315 7.41 5.27 -9.67
C ALA A 315 8.18 3.94 -9.90
N ARG A 316 8.33 3.11 -8.86
CA ARG A 316 8.94 1.77 -8.95
C ARG A 316 8.15 0.81 -9.86
N ILE A 317 6.81 0.89 -9.87
CA ILE A 317 5.99 0.12 -10.82
C ILE A 317 6.33 0.53 -12.26
N ILE A 318 6.38 1.83 -12.56
CA ILE A 318 6.70 2.33 -13.90
C ILE A 318 8.10 1.90 -14.31
N GLU A 319 9.11 2.01 -13.43
CA GLU A 319 10.47 1.56 -13.68
C GLU A 319 10.53 0.04 -13.97
N ALA A 320 9.82 -0.77 -13.17
CA ALA A 320 9.75 -2.21 -13.39
C ALA A 320 9.09 -2.56 -14.74
N LEU A 321 8.04 -1.84 -15.12
CA LEU A 321 7.34 -2.00 -16.41
C LEU A 321 8.14 -1.50 -17.60
N HIS A 322 8.96 -0.46 -17.45
CA HIS A 322 9.83 0.03 -18.53
C HIS A 322 10.86 -1.01 -18.98
N ASN A 323 11.25 -1.90 -18.06
CA ASN A 323 12.14 -3.02 -18.34
C ASN A 323 11.44 -4.20 -19.06
N ASP A 324 10.12 -4.12 -19.31
CA ASP A 324 9.34 -5.09 -20.08
C ASP A 324 9.03 -4.54 -21.48
N ASP A 325 9.32 -5.30 -22.54
CA ASP A 325 9.21 -4.83 -23.92
C ASP A 325 7.78 -4.39 -24.31
N ALA A 326 6.73 -5.02 -23.74
CA ALA A 326 5.34 -4.68 -24.07
C ALA A 326 4.94 -3.33 -23.48
N ALA A 327 5.25 -3.08 -22.21
CA ALA A 327 4.91 -1.83 -21.53
C ALA A 327 5.86 -0.67 -21.88
N ARG A 328 7.12 -0.96 -22.23
CA ARG A 328 8.12 0.05 -22.61
C ARG A 328 7.63 0.99 -23.70
N SER A 329 6.86 0.48 -24.67
CA SER A 329 6.29 1.27 -25.76
C SER A 329 5.27 2.33 -25.33
N ARG A 330 4.68 2.18 -24.13
CA ARG A 330 3.65 3.08 -23.59
C ARG A 330 4.19 4.13 -22.65
N ILE A 331 5.37 3.89 -22.07
CA ILE A 331 5.97 4.81 -21.10
C ILE A 331 6.79 5.85 -21.85
N SER A 332 6.36 7.11 -21.76
CA SER A 332 7.03 8.20 -22.45
C SER A 332 8.44 8.47 -21.87
N PRO A 333 9.41 8.91 -22.68
CA PRO A 333 10.74 9.30 -22.18
C PRO A 333 10.69 10.44 -21.14
N ALA A 334 9.70 11.34 -21.23
CA ALA A 334 9.50 12.39 -20.24
C ALA A 334 9.06 11.81 -18.89
N THR A 335 8.19 10.80 -18.91
CA THR A 335 7.77 10.10 -17.69
C THR A 335 8.89 9.30 -17.06
N MET A 336 9.74 8.63 -17.85
CA MET A 336 10.90 7.94 -17.29
C MET A 336 11.89 8.89 -16.61
N ARG A 337 12.22 10.02 -17.24
CA ARG A 337 13.08 11.04 -16.61
C ARG A 337 12.50 11.54 -15.29
N ALA A 338 11.20 11.80 -15.27
CA ALA A 338 10.49 12.20 -14.06
C ALA A 338 10.55 11.14 -12.94
N VAL A 339 10.41 9.87 -13.30
CA VAL A 339 10.50 8.73 -12.37
C VAL A 339 11.92 8.60 -11.82
N GLU A 340 12.94 8.70 -12.67
CA GLU A 340 14.36 8.67 -12.28
C GLU A 340 14.70 9.84 -11.34
N GLU A 341 14.24 11.05 -11.63
CA GLU A 341 14.37 12.22 -10.75
C GLU A 341 13.77 11.96 -9.36
N ALA A 342 12.52 11.47 -9.32
CA ALA A 342 11.83 11.19 -8.06
C ALA A 342 12.56 10.12 -7.23
N LEU A 343 12.94 9.01 -7.86
CA LEU A 343 13.67 7.91 -7.21
C LEU A 343 15.07 8.35 -6.72
N ALA A 344 15.76 9.21 -7.47
CA ALA A 344 17.05 9.76 -7.05
C ALA A 344 16.92 10.69 -5.84
N SER A 345 15.91 11.56 -5.81
CA SER A 345 15.68 12.47 -4.67
C SER A 345 15.37 11.73 -3.38
N SER A 346 14.62 10.63 -3.44
CA SER A 346 14.29 9.81 -2.27
C SER A 346 15.48 9.04 -1.68
N MET A 347 16.54 8.78 -2.45
CA MET A 347 17.76 8.14 -1.94
C MET A 347 18.72 9.13 -1.26
N ALA A 348 18.50 10.43 -1.45
CA ALA A 348 19.34 11.50 -0.89
C ALA A 348 18.79 12.07 0.42
N SER A 349 17.52 11.81 0.73
CA SER A 349 16.84 12.11 2.00
C SER A 349 16.92 10.94 2.96
#